data_AF-A0A2K3K5L6-F1
#
_entry.id   AF-A0A2K3K5L6-F1
#
_cell.length_a   1.000
_cell.length_b   1.000
_cell.length_c   1.000
_cell.angle_alpha   90.00
_cell.angle_beta   90.00
_cell.angle_gamma   90.00
#
_symmetry.space_group_name_H-M   'P 1'
#
loop_
_entity.id
_entity.type
_entity.pdbx_description
1 polymer ?
#
loop_
_entity_poly.entity_id
_entity_poly.type
_entity_poly.pdbx_seq_one_letter_code
_entity_poly.pdbx_strand_id
1 'polypeptide(L)' 'VGKLSSTSTSESVNSMGTSDIVLVAGGTGGVGRRVVDVLRKKGIPVRVLVLF' A
#
# COMPACT_ATOMS: atom_id res chain seq x y z
N VAL A 1 13.55 27.63 11.55
CA VAL A 1 14.31 26.52 10.93
C VAL A 1 14.32 25.36 11.92
N GLY A 2 13.91 24.15 11.51
CA GLY A 2 13.74 22.95 12.36
C GLY A 2 12.26 22.66 12.59
N LYS A 3 11.70 21.46 12.39
CA LYS A 3 12.21 20.08 12.46
C LYS A 3 11.62 19.26 11.30
N LEU A 4 12.45 18.50 10.60
CA LEU A 4 12.02 17.43 9.67
C LEU A 4 11.40 16.30 10.51
N SER A 5 10.08 16.28 10.62
CA SER A 5 9.37 15.09 11.10
C SER A 5 9.37 14.05 9.98
N SER A 6 10.43 13.23 9.92
CA SER A 6 10.38 11.97 9.20
C SER A 6 9.45 11.04 9.98
N THR A 7 8.18 11.02 9.62
CA THR A 7 7.25 9.99 10.12
C THR A 7 7.64 8.68 9.47
N SER A 8 8.61 7.99 10.09
CA SER A 8 8.90 6.58 9.81
C SER A 8 7.73 5.78 10.38
N THR A 9 6.69 5.60 9.58
CA THR A 9 5.58 4.68 9.91
C THR A 9 6.12 3.25 9.85
N SER A 10 6.71 2.79 10.95
CA SER A 10 6.98 1.38 11.19
C SER A 10 5.67 0.72 11.61
N GLU A 11 4.79 0.48 10.66
CA GLU A 11 3.57 -0.30 10.91
C GLU A 11 3.93 -1.78 10.98
N SER A 12 3.88 -2.29 12.21
CA SER A 12 3.40 -3.60 12.62
C SER A 12 3.57 -4.75 11.61
N VAL A 13 4.60 -5.57 11.85
CA VAL A 13 4.74 -6.90 11.24
C VAL A 13 3.70 -7.83 11.88
N ASN A 14 2.43 -7.65 11.54
CA ASN A 14 1.42 -8.68 11.78
C ASN A 14 1.62 -9.75 10.72
N SER A 15 2.18 -10.89 11.11
CA SER A 15 2.26 -12.08 10.26
C SER A 15 0.83 -12.54 9.91
N MET A 16 0.32 -12.08 8.77
CA MET A 16 -1.00 -12.44 8.27
C MET A 16 -0.91 -13.83 7.64
N GLY A 17 -1.74 -14.78 8.08
CA GLY A 17 -1.70 -16.16 7.61
C GLY A 17 -1.92 -16.26 6.10
N THR A 18 -0.97 -16.91 5.41
CA THR A 18 -1.03 -17.61 4.11
C THR A 18 -1.80 -16.96 2.93
N SER A 19 -2.22 -15.70 3.04
CA SER A 19 -2.99 -14.98 2.03
C SER A 19 -2.65 -13.50 2.13
N ASP A 20 -1.40 -13.17 1.82
CA ASP A 20 -0.82 -11.82 1.80
C ASP A 20 -1.39 -10.94 0.67
N ILE A 21 -2.71 -10.86 0.55
CA ILE A 21 -3.37 -10.09 -0.50
C ILE A 21 -3.60 -8.66 0.01
N VAL A 22 -2.96 -7.68 -0.63
CA VAL A 22 -3.13 -6.26 -0.29
C VAL A 22 -4.34 -5.68 -1.03
N LEU A 23 -5.30 -5.14 -0.28
CA LEU A 23 -6.44 -4.42 -0.84
C LEU A 23 -6.14 -2.92 -0.93
N VAL A 24 -6.15 -2.36 -2.14
CA VAL A 24 -6.04 -0.91 -2.36
C VAL A 24 -7.41 -0.37 -2.76
N ALA A 25 -8.07 0.32 -1.83
CA ALA A 25 -9.26 1.12 -2.14
C ALA A 25 -8.86 2.36 -2.94
N GLY A 26 -9.61 2.68 -3.99
CA GLY A 26 -9.31 3.85 -4.85
C GLY A 26 -8.01 3.72 -5.64
N GLY A 27 -7.59 2.49 -5.97
CA GLY A 27 -6.38 2.20 -6.75
C GLY A 27 -6.38 2.75 -8.18
N THR A 28 -7.49 3.32 -8.64
CA THR A 28 -7.64 4.01 -9.93
C THR A 28 -7.20 5.48 -9.88
N GLY A 29 -7.16 6.10 -8.70
CA GLY A 29 -6.73 7.49 -8.51
C GLY A 29 -5.21 7.66 -8.65
N GLY A 30 -4.72 8.90 -8.71
CA GLY A 30 -3.30 9.18 -8.99
C GLY A 30 -2.32 8.54 -8.02
N VAL A 31 -2.61 8.57 -6.72
CA VAL A 31 -1.77 7.94 -5.67
C VAL A 31 -2.03 6.44 -5.60
N GLY A 32 -3.30 6.02 -5.63
CA GLY A 32 -3.68 4.61 -5.60
C GLY A 32 -3.04 3.80 -6.72
N ARG A 33 -2.98 4.37 -7.94
CA ARG A 33 -2.31 3.77 -9.11
C ARG A 33 -0.83 3.52 -8.85
N ARG A 34 -0.13 4.47 -8.23
CA ARG A 34 1.31 4.36 -7.90
C ARG A 34 1.56 3.29 -6.85
N VAL A 35 0.74 3.25 -5.80
CA VAL A 35 0.86 2.24 -4.74
C VAL A 35 0.64 0.83 -5.31
N VAL A 36 -0.40 0.65 -6.14
CA VAL A 36 -0.68 -0.62 -6.82
C VAL A 36 0.48 -1.04 -7.73
N ASP A 37 1.06 -0.10 -8.48
CA ASP A 37 2.17 -0.38 -9.39
C ASP A 37 3.44 -0.81 -8.63
N VAL A 38 3.76 -0.15 -7.52
CA VAL A 38 4.89 -0.53 -6.65
C VAL A 38 4.68 -1.90 -6.02
N LEU A 39 3.49 -2.19 -5.51
CA LEU A 39 3.19 -3.48 -4.89
C LEU A 39 3.18 -4.63 -5.91
N ARG A 40 2.66 -4.39 -7.13
CA ARG A 40 2.74 -5.35 -8.24
C ARG A 40 4.17 -5.62 -8.68
N LYS A 41 5.01 -4.59 -8.79
CA LYS A 41 6.45 -4.73 -9.11
C LYS A 41 7.22 -5.55 -8.08
N LYS A 42 6.79 -5.52 -6.82
CA LYS A 42 7.37 -6.30 -5.73
C LYS A 42 6.88 -7.75 -5.68
N GLY A 43 5.99 -8.16 -6.59
CA GLY A 43 5.44 -9.52 -6.63
C GLY A 43 4.40 -9.79 -5.54
N ILE A 44 3.89 -8.77 -4.87
CA ILE A 44 2.86 -8.91 -3.84
C ILE A 44 1.50 -8.99 -4.55
N PRO A 45 0.64 -9.95 -4.22
CA PRO A 45 -0.69 -10.02 -4.81
C PRO A 45 -1.55 -8.84 -4.34
N VAL A 46 -2.00 -8.00 -5.28
CA VAL A 46 -2.79 -6.78 -5.00
C VAL A 46 -4.19 -6.90 -5.60
N ARG A 47 -5.20 -6.63 -4.78
CA ARG A 47 -6.59 -6.42 -5.22
C ARG A 47 -6.92 -4.94 -5.16
N VAL A 48 -7.53 -4.41 -6.22
CA VAL A 48 -7.94 -3.01 -6.27
C VAL A 48 -9.44 -2.94 -6.11
N LEU A 49 -9.91 -2.17 -5.14
CA LEU A 49 -11.32 -1.85 -4.98
C LEU A 49 -11.59 -0.53 -5.70
N VAL A 50 -12.37 -0.61 -6.77
CA VAL A 50 -12.89 0.56 -7.49
C VAL A 50 -14.24 0.88 -6.88
N LEU A 51 -14.31 1.97 -6.11
CA LEU A 51 -15.59 2.51 -5.68
C LEU A 51 -16.13 3.33 -6.87
N PHE A 52 -17.22 2.86 -7.48
CA PHE A 52 -17.98 3.63 -8.48
C PHE A 52 -18.83 4.69 -7.79
#